data_AF-A0A494T8K5-F1
#
_entry.id   AF-A0A494T8K5-F1
#
_cell.length_a   1.000
_cell.length_b   1.000
_cell.length_c   1.000
_cell.angle_alpha   90.00
_cell.angle_beta   90.00
_cell.angle_gamma   90.00
#
_symmetry.space_group_name_H-M   'P 1'
#
loop_
_entity.id
_entity.type
_entity.pdbx_description
1 polymer ?
#
loop_
_entity_poly.entity_id
_entity_poly.type
_entity_poly.pdbx_seq_one_letter_code
_entity_poly.pdbx_strand_id
1 'polypeptide(L)'
;MRPDVLVAAGERASNQSAVEHALTDFLDEASELDGFLTNLGEGEWERTTPFADWSASDVVRHLISVDCDALLTLTDRDTFDLASKAMMSATSTSVPGEPLEAPVFARLKTYERQRVGIASDRDLLSPGALGVWLWKLPL
;
A
#
# COMPACT_ATOMS: atom_id res chain seq x y z
N MET A 1 25.75 13.75 35.52
CA MET A 1 24.82 13.56 34.39
C MET A 1 23.60 12.83 34.93
N ARG A 2 22.37 13.30 34.68
CA ARG A 2 21.19 12.68 35.31
C ARG A 2 20.79 11.37 34.58
N PRO A 3 20.38 10.31 35.29
CA PRO A 3 20.11 8.98 34.70
C PRO A 3 19.03 8.96 33.61
N ASP A 4 18.02 9.82 33.75
CA ASP A 4 16.90 10.02 32.82
C ASP A 4 17.34 10.47 31.42
N VAL A 5 18.40 11.27 31.33
CA VAL A 5 18.93 11.75 30.04
C VAL A 5 19.66 10.63 29.28
N LEU A 6 20.33 9.72 29.99
CA LEU A 6 21.03 8.58 29.38
C LEU A 6 20.05 7.52 28.88
N VAL A 7 18.96 7.28 29.62
CA VAL A 7 17.88 6.37 29.19
C VAL A 7 17.19 6.89 27.93
N ALA A 8 16.79 8.17 27.91
CA ALA A 8 16.15 8.77 26.75
C ALA A 8 17.06 8.80 25.50
N ALA A 9 18.38 8.99 25.68
CA ALA A 9 19.34 8.91 24.58
C ALA A 9 19.50 7.47 24.06
N GLY A 10 19.52 6.48 24.95
CA GLY A 10 19.55 5.06 24.59
C GLY A 10 18.30 4.60 23.84
N GLU A 11 17.11 5.02 24.29
CA GLU A 11 15.83 4.73 23.61
C GLU A 11 15.76 5.38 22.23
N ARG A 12 16.21 6.63 22.09
CA ARG A 12 16.26 7.31 20.77
C ARG A 12 17.22 6.62 19.80
N ALA A 13 18.41 6.23 20.25
CA ALA A 13 19.38 5.51 19.41
C ALA A 13 18.84 4.13 19.00
N SER A 14 18.16 3.42 19.92
CA SER A 14 17.52 2.14 19.61
C SER A 14 16.39 2.29 18.59
N ASN A 15 15.54 3.32 18.73
CA ASN A 15 14.47 3.59 17.78
C ASN A 15 15.03 4.01 16.41
N GLN A 16 16.12 4.77 16.38
CA GLN A 16 16.77 5.16 15.13
C GLN A 16 17.31 3.94 14.38
N SER A 17 17.98 3.02 15.07
CA SER A 17 18.44 1.75 14.48
C SER A 17 17.27 0.92 13.96
N ALA A 18 16.16 0.83 14.71
CA ALA A 18 14.97 0.12 14.24
C ALA A 18 14.37 0.72 12.96
N VAL A 19 14.34 2.05 12.85
CA VAL A 19 13.89 2.75 11.65
C VAL A 19 14.84 2.51 10.46
N GLU A 20 16.15 2.53 10.68
CA GLU A 20 17.16 2.26 9.65
C GLU A 20 17.06 0.82 9.11
N HIS A 21 16.83 -0.16 9.98
CA HIS A 21 16.59 -1.54 9.57
C HIS A 21 15.29 -1.67 8.77
N ALA A 22 14.18 -1.09 9.27
CA ALA A 22 12.90 -1.13 8.57
C ALA A 22 12.97 -0.44 7.19
N LEU A 23 13.73 0.64 7.07
CA LEU A 23 13.95 1.33 5.79
C LEU A 23 14.73 0.45 4.82
N THR A 24 15.80 -0.20 5.29
CA THR A 24 16.62 -1.09 4.45
C THR A 24 15.79 -2.27 3.96
N ASP A 25 15.05 -2.91 4.86
CA ASP A 25 14.15 -4.03 4.57
C ASP A 25 13.09 -3.64 3.52
N PHE A 26 12.43 -2.48 3.71
CA PHE A 26 11.46 -1.96 2.75
C PHE A 26 12.07 -1.73 1.35
N LEU A 27 13.28 -1.19 1.27
CA LEU A 27 13.94 -0.94 -0.03
C LEU A 27 14.32 -2.25 -0.72
N ASP A 28 14.79 -3.25 0.03
CA ASP A 28 15.12 -4.57 -0.50
C ASP A 28 13.86 -5.31 -0.99
N GLU A 29 12.78 -5.32 -0.19
CA GLU A 29 11.48 -5.90 -0.56
C GLU A 29 10.91 -5.23 -1.82
N ALA A 30 11.00 -3.89 -1.89
CA ALA A 30 10.52 -3.14 -3.04
C ALA A 30 11.33 -3.44 -4.31
N SER A 31 12.65 -3.55 -4.19
CA SER A 31 13.53 -3.94 -5.30
C SER A 31 13.24 -5.36 -5.78
N GLU A 32 12.98 -6.30 -4.87
CA GLU A 32 12.60 -7.67 -5.23
C GLU A 32 11.26 -7.68 -5.96
N LEU A 33 10.28 -6.93 -5.45
CA LEU A 33 8.97 -6.79 -6.09
C LEU A 33 9.08 -6.17 -7.49
N ASP A 34 9.90 -5.13 -7.70
CA ASP A 34 10.15 -4.57 -9.04
C ASP A 34 10.67 -5.61 -10.02
N GLY A 35 11.66 -6.38 -9.57
CA GLY A 35 12.29 -7.42 -10.36
C GLY A 35 11.29 -8.50 -10.73
N PHE A 36 10.44 -8.90 -9.78
CA PHE A 36 9.36 -9.84 -10.04
C PHE A 36 8.36 -9.29 -11.06
N LEU A 37 7.84 -8.08 -10.83
CA LEU A 37 6.81 -7.49 -11.68
C LEU A 37 7.29 -7.16 -13.10
N THR A 38 8.56 -6.73 -13.25
CA THR A 38 9.18 -6.44 -14.56
C THR A 38 9.27 -7.69 -15.45
N ASN A 39 9.33 -8.88 -14.84
CA ASN A 39 9.45 -10.14 -15.56
C ASN A 39 8.09 -10.82 -15.83
N LEU A 40 6.97 -10.27 -15.35
CA LEU A 40 5.64 -10.83 -15.61
C LEU A 40 5.21 -10.60 -17.06
N GLY A 41 4.78 -11.66 -17.73
CA GLY A 41 4.13 -11.59 -19.04
C GLY A 41 2.70 -11.03 -18.95
N GLU A 42 2.16 -10.55 -20.08
CA GLU A 42 0.83 -9.91 -20.14
C GLU A 42 -0.30 -10.79 -19.57
N GLY A 43 -0.27 -12.10 -19.82
CA GLY A 43 -1.28 -13.04 -19.29
C GLY A 43 -1.12 -13.39 -17.82
N GLU A 44 0.02 -13.07 -17.19
CA GLU A 44 0.29 -13.41 -15.79
C GLU A 44 -0.26 -12.36 -14.83
N TRP A 45 -0.46 -11.12 -15.29
CA TRP A 45 -1.10 -10.04 -14.54
C TRP A 45 -2.54 -10.37 -14.13
N GLU A 46 -3.26 -11.09 -14.99
CA GLU A 46 -4.63 -11.56 -14.75
C GLU A 46 -4.69 -12.89 -13.99
N ARG A 47 -3.55 -13.51 -13.70
CA ARG A 47 -3.52 -14.80 -12.99
C ARG A 47 -4.02 -14.60 -11.56
N THR A 48 -5.03 -15.36 -11.18
CA THR A 48 -5.57 -15.38 -9.82
C THR A 48 -4.51 -15.85 -8.83
N THR A 49 -4.42 -15.13 -7.72
CA THR A 49 -3.57 -15.43 -6.58
C THR A 49 -4.40 -16.14 -5.48
N PRO A 50 -3.75 -16.81 -4.52
CA PRO A 50 -4.47 -17.38 -3.37
C PRO A 50 -5.14 -16.35 -2.45
N PHE A 51 -4.83 -15.05 -2.62
CA PHE A 51 -5.38 -13.98 -1.80
C PHE A 51 -6.72 -13.52 -2.37
N ALA A 52 -7.82 -13.88 -1.68
CA ALA A 52 -9.17 -13.35 -1.94
C ALA A 52 -9.65 -13.43 -3.42
N ASP A 53 -9.15 -14.40 -4.19
CA ASP A 53 -9.40 -14.54 -5.63
C ASP A 53 -8.99 -13.31 -6.47
N TRP A 54 -7.99 -12.57 -6.00
CA TRP A 54 -7.43 -11.39 -6.66
C TRP A 54 -6.44 -11.77 -7.74
N SER A 55 -6.44 -11.06 -8.86
CA SER A 55 -5.36 -11.17 -9.84
C SER A 55 -4.06 -10.57 -9.29
N ALA A 56 -2.92 -10.86 -9.93
CA ALA A 56 -1.67 -10.16 -9.60
C ALA A 56 -1.85 -8.63 -9.73
N SER A 57 -2.60 -8.17 -10.74
CA SER A 57 -2.90 -6.75 -10.92
C SER A 57 -3.80 -6.15 -9.82
N ASP A 58 -4.68 -6.93 -9.21
CA ASP A 58 -5.46 -6.49 -8.05
C ASP A 58 -4.58 -6.31 -6.81
N VAL A 59 -3.68 -7.27 -6.55
CA VAL A 59 -2.74 -7.20 -5.42
C VAL A 59 -1.83 -5.98 -5.55
N VAL A 60 -1.30 -5.72 -6.74
CA VAL A 60 -0.44 -4.55 -6.98
C VAL A 60 -1.22 -3.24 -6.80
N ARG A 61 -2.47 -3.16 -7.27
CA ARG A 61 -3.33 -1.97 -7.02
C ARG A 61 -3.57 -1.73 -5.53
N HIS A 62 -3.72 -2.78 -4.74
CA HIS A 62 -3.88 -2.66 -3.30
C HIS A 62 -2.62 -2.11 -2.62
N LEU A 63 -1.44 -2.63 -2.97
CA LEU A 63 -0.17 -2.11 -2.46
C LEU A 63 0.00 -0.62 -2.79
N ILE A 64 -0.28 -0.23 -4.04
CA ILE A 64 -0.26 1.18 -4.47
C ILE A 64 -1.21 2.02 -3.62
N SER A 65 -2.44 1.55 -3.39
CA SER A 65 -3.43 2.29 -2.61
C SER A 65 -2.96 2.51 -1.17
N VAL A 66 -2.39 1.48 -0.54
CA VAL A 66 -1.85 1.56 0.83
C VAL A 66 -0.66 2.51 0.91
N ASP A 67 0.26 2.46 -0.05
CA ASP A 67 1.41 3.38 -0.12
C ASP A 67 0.98 4.84 -0.28
N CYS A 68 -0.02 5.09 -1.14
CA CYS A 68 -0.60 6.42 -1.32
C CYS A 68 -1.22 6.93 -0.01
N ASP A 69 -1.98 6.08 0.68
CA ASP A 69 -2.61 6.45 1.94
C ASP A 69 -1.56 6.70 3.04
N ALA A 70 -0.51 5.87 3.11
CA ALA A 70 0.61 6.06 4.03
C ALA A 70 1.31 7.41 3.78
N LEU A 71 1.56 7.77 2.52
CA LEU A 71 2.13 9.08 2.17
C LEU A 71 1.22 10.22 2.62
N LEU A 72 -0.09 10.11 2.37
CA LEU A 72 -1.06 11.12 2.81
C LEU A 72 -1.04 11.31 4.34
N THR A 73 -0.82 10.26 5.13
CA THR A 73 -0.69 10.43 6.60
C THR A 73 0.45 11.37 7.00
N LEU A 74 1.49 11.47 6.16
CA LEU A 74 2.68 12.28 6.38
C LEU A 74 2.56 13.68 5.74
N THR A 75 1.90 13.77 4.58
CA THR A 75 1.90 15.00 3.76
C THR A 75 0.61 15.79 3.83
N ASP A 76 -0.54 15.14 3.99
CA ASP A 76 -1.86 15.77 3.95
C ASP A 76 -2.90 14.95 4.73
N ARG A 77 -2.97 15.25 6.03
CA ARG A 77 -3.87 14.56 6.97
C ARG A 77 -5.35 14.73 6.62
N ASP A 78 -5.76 15.89 6.11
CA ASP A 78 -7.17 16.13 5.79
C ASP A 78 -7.60 15.27 4.58
N THR A 79 -6.74 15.18 3.57
CA THR A 79 -6.96 14.30 2.42
C THR A 79 -6.93 12.82 2.83
N PHE A 80 -6.04 12.42 3.75
CA PHE A 80 -6.06 11.07 4.33
C PHE A 80 -7.40 10.76 5.03
N ASP A 81 -7.89 11.65 5.89
CA ASP A 81 -9.13 11.43 6.64
C ASP A 81 -10.35 11.29 5.70
N LEU A 82 -10.37 12.04 4.60
CA LEU A 82 -11.39 11.91 3.56
C LEU A 82 -11.28 10.57 2.81
N ALA A 83 -10.06 10.17 2.42
CA ALA A 83 -9.82 8.90 1.75
C ALA A 83 -10.23 7.70 2.63
N SER A 84 -9.85 7.73 3.91
CA SER A 84 -10.18 6.71 4.90
C SER A 84 -11.70 6.57 5.09
N LYS A 85 -12.44 7.68 5.23
CA LYS A 85 -13.91 7.67 5.29
C LYS A 85 -14.56 7.10 4.03
N ALA A 86 -14.02 7.42 2.86
CA ALA A 86 -14.51 6.90 1.58
C ALA A 86 -14.29 5.39 1.47
N MET A 87 -13.10 4.89 1.81
CA MET A 87 -12.79 3.46 1.85
C MET A 87 -13.68 2.71 2.84
N MET A 88 -13.82 3.24 4.07
CA MET A 88 -14.72 2.66 5.07
C MET A 88 -16.14 2.58 4.54
N SER A 89 -16.66 3.66 3.95
CA SER A 89 -18.01 3.68 3.40
C SER A 89 -18.20 2.67 2.25
N ALA A 90 -17.21 2.54 1.36
CA ALA A 90 -17.23 1.59 0.25
C ALA A 90 -17.14 0.12 0.70
N THR A 91 -16.49 -0.14 1.84
CA THR A 91 -16.24 -1.50 2.34
C THR A 91 -17.20 -1.94 3.45
N SER A 92 -17.94 -1.00 4.06
CA SER A 92 -18.80 -1.25 5.24
C SER A 92 -20.29 -1.45 4.92
N THR A 93 -20.69 -1.91 3.72
CA THR A 93 -22.11 -2.21 3.40
C THR A 93 -22.65 -3.45 4.13
N SER A 94 -22.40 -3.58 5.43
CA SER A 94 -23.10 -4.50 6.32
C SER A 94 -24.32 -3.78 6.84
N VAL A 95 -25.48 -4.08 6.25
CA VAL A 95 -26.76 -3.84 6.92
C VAL A 95 -26.80 -4.78 8.14
N PRO A 96 -27.17 -4.32 9.34
CA PRO A 96 -27.31 -5.20 10.50
C PRO A 96 -28.33 -6.31 10.20
N GLY A 97 -27.88 -7.56 10.19
CA GLY A 97 -28.74 -8.74 10.01
C GLY A 97 -28.78 -9.33 8.60
N GLU A 98 -28.12 -8.72 7.61
CA GLU A 98 -27.94 -9.34 6.28
C GLU A 98 -26.51 -9.87 6.12
N PRO A 99 -26.33 -11.06 5.50
CA PRO A 99 -25.03 -11.44 4.98
C PRO A 99 -24.60 -10.37 4.00
N LEU A 100 -23.37 -9.88 4.13
CA LEU A 100 -22.76 -9.09 3.08
C LEU A 100 -22.82 -9.89 1.77
N GLU A 101 -23.61 -9.45 0.78
CA GLU A 101 -23.74 -10.17 -0.50
C GLU A 101 -22.38 -10.40 -1.19
N ALA A 102 -21.37 -9.57 -0.87
CA ALA A 102 -19.97 -9.78 -1.23
C ALA A 102 -19.04 -9.73 0.00
N PRO A 103 -17.97 -10.53 0.10
CA PRO A 103 -16.96 -10.38 1.16
C PRO A 103 -16.27 -9.01 1.15
N VAL A 104 -15.72 -8.56 2.29
CA VAL A 104 -15.04 -7.25 2.40
C VAL A 104 -13.95 -7.05 1.34
N PHE A 105 -13.18 -8.08 1.03
CA PHE A 105 -12.11 -8.05 0.02
C PHE A 105 -12.65 -7.92 -1.42
N ALA A 106 -13.86 -8.39 -1.72
CA ALA A 106 -14.47 -8.17 -3.03
C ALA A 106 -14.87 -6.69 -3.23
N ARG A 107 -15.35 -6.04 -2.15
CA ARG A 107 -15.64 -4.59 -2.17
C ARG A 107 -14.37 -3.76 -2.21
N LEU A 108 -13.36 -4.13 -1.43
CA LEU A 108 -12.08 -3.45 -1.42
C LEU A 108 -11.43 -3.47 -2.81
N LYS A 109 -11.38 -4.64 -3.46
CA LYS A 109 -10.95 -4.79 -4.86
C LYS A 109 -11.68 -3.84 -5.80
N THR A 110 -13.00 -3.75 -5.67
CA THR A 110 -13.82 -2.88 -6.52
C THR A 110 -13.49 -1.40 -6.28
N TYR A 111 -13.37 -0.99 -5.01
CA TYR A 111 -13.01 0.37 -4.62
C TYR A 111 -11.62 0.76 -5.14
N GLU A 112 -10.62 -0.10 -4.97
CA GLU A 112 -9.23 0.18 -5.35
C GLU A 112 -9.05 0.22 -6.86
N ARG A 113 -9.76 -0.62 -7.63
CA ARG A 113 -9.81 -0.51 -9.10
C ARG A 113 -10.37 0.83 -9.58
N GLN A 114 -11.31 1.43 -8.83
CA GLN A 114 -11.87 2.74 -9.18
C GLN A 114 -10.95 3.89 -8.75
N ARG A 115 -10.30 3.76 -7.58
CA ARG A 115 -9.39 4.76 -7.02
C ARG A 115 -8.08 4.84 -7.80
N VAL A 116 -7.50 3.70 -8.13
CA VAL A 116 -6.24 3.57 -8.87
C VAL A 116 -6.57 3.56 -10.37
N GLY A 117 -6.77 4.76 -10.92
CA GLY A 117 -7.20 5.02 -12.30
C GLY A 117 -6.13 4.72 -13.35
N ILE A 118 -5.72 3.46 -13.45
CA ILE A 118 -4.68 2.98 -14.36
C ILE A 118 -5.33 2.22 -15.52
N ALA A 119 -5.13 2.69 -16.75
CA ALA A 119 -5.83 2.25 -17.95
C ALA A 119 -5.41 0.86 -18.45
N SER A 120 -4.20 0.41 -18.12
CA SER A 120 -3.66 -0.91 -18.46
C SER A 120 -2.77 -1.43 -17.34
N ASP A 121 -2.72 -2.75 -17.16
CA ASP A 121 -1.82 -3.37 -16.17
C ASP A 121 -0.33 -3.05 -16.43
N ARG A 122 0.08 -2.76 -17.68
CA ARG A 122 1.45 -2.28 -17.98
C ARG A 122 1.70 -0.86 -17.47
N ASP A 123 0.67 -0.06 -17.32
CA ASP A 123 0.78 1.27 -16.75
C ASP A 123 0.99 1.21 -15.22
N LEU A 124 0.67 0.08 -14.56
CA LEU A 124 1.06 -0.15 -13.15
C LEU A 124 2.59 -0.15 -12.96
N LEU A 125 3.39 -0.26 -14.02
CA LEU A 125 4.85 -0.19 -13.95
C LEU A 125 5.40 1.13 -14.50
N SER A 126 4.55 1.96 -15.10
CA SER A 126 4.97 3.21 -15.72
C SER A 126 5.25 4.27 -14.65
N PRO A 127 6.38 5.00 -14.73
CA PRO A 127 6.70 6.10 -13.80
C PRO A 127 5.63 7.19 -13.70
N GLY A 128 4.71 7.26 -14.67
CA GLY A 128 3.68 8.29 -14.77
C GLY A 128 2.26 7.89 -14.36
N ALA A 129 1.99 6.63 -14.02
CA ALA A 129 0.61 6.21 -13.75
C ALA A 129 0.07 6.71 -12.39
N LEU A 130 0.94 6.90 -11.41
CA LEU A 130 0.75 7.77 -10.24
C LEU A 130 2.17 8.15 -9.78
N GLY A 131 2.57 9.40 -10.01
CA GLY A 131 3.96 9.87 -9.94
C GLY A 131 4.63 9.90 -8.55
N VAL A 132 4.48 8.86 -7.73
CA VAL A 132 5.23 8.65 -6.49
C VAL A 132 5.18 7.17 -6.11
N TRP A 133 6.06 6.37 -6.73
CA TRP A 133 6.51 5.14 -6.08
C TRP A 133 7.47 5.59 -4.99
N LEU A 134 7.08 5.49 -3.72
CA LEU A 134 7.91 5.89 -2.58
C LEU A 134 9.33 5.29 -2.62
N TRP A 135 9.47 4.11 -3.25
CA TRP A 135 10.71 3.35 -3.36
C TRP A 135 11.49 3.56 -4.69
N LYS A 136 10.95 4.34 -5.65
CA LYS A 136 11.71 4.81 -6.84
C LYS A 136 12.13 6.28 -6.74
N LEU A 137 11.90 6.93 -5.61
CA LEU A 137 12.47 8.24 -5.31
C LEU A 137 13.97 8.07 -5.06
N PRO A 138 14.85 8.85 -5.72
CA PRO A 138 16.24 8.94 -5.29
C PRO A 138 16.25 9.59 -3.90
N LEU A 139 16.69 8.84 -2.88
CA LEU A 139 17.05 9.38 -1.56
C LEU A 139 18.27 10.28 -1.67
#